data_AF-A0A7V8ZFB7-F1
#
_entry.id   AF-A0A7V8ZFB7-F1
#
_cell.length_a   1.000
_cell.length_b   1.000
_cell.length_c   1.000
_cell.angle_alpha   90.00
_cell.angle_beta   90.00
_cell.angle_gamma   90.00
#
_symmetry.space_group_name_H-M   'P 1'
#
loop_
_entity.id
_entity.type
_entity.pdbx_description
1 polymer ?
#
loop_
_entity_poly.entity_id
_entity_poly.type
_entity_poly.pdbx_seq_one_letter_code
_entity_poly.pdbx_strand_id
1 'polypeptide(L)'
;MRPGRRIAPVAAILAVTLFAAAAPSAQAAPDPSPEGSNDFTCKPSARHPRPVVLIHGLGASQANNWSYMAPRLKAAGYCVFSLTYGRDPRTAGWPYEFGGVIRMEDSSRELAAFVDRVLAATGTRELDFVGHSEGTVMPRYYLERRGGASKVRRFVALTPLWRGTELAATPFLRDSAKPFGLSDPGVALVAAFCGSCPQFVRGSGYLNDLNADGEAVPGIEHTNILTRYDELVIPYTSGIMRDGGTNIVLQDVDPDNVSEHSAVAFDPVVFGLIRAALDRPLAPRATTGGTSLTALRLSRKRFRSARRGRAVAPKGRALGRRVGTRVRYRLSGDATVTFRVQRARKGRVVGRRCVRRTRRNVRARRCTRYRTVRGKFTHVGNEGVNRLRWSGRLRGRRLARGRYRLIARAVNSVGARSQQARARFRIVRR
;
A
#
# COMPACT_ATOMS: atom_id res chain seq x y z
N MET A 1 -79.77 -15.51 -6.43
CA MET A 1 -79.84 -16.47 -5.30
C MET A 1 -78.82 -17.58 -5.55
N ARG A 2 -77.92 -17.85 -4.60
CA ARG A 2 -77.03 -19.04 -4.55
C ARG A 2 -77.86 -20.28 -4.19
N PRO A 3 -77.49 -21.51 -4.59
CA PRO A 3 -76.53 -22.36 -3.83
C PRO A 3 -75.64 -23.23 -4.77
N GLY A 4 -74.58 -23.95 -4.38
CA GLY A 4 -74.03 -24.29 -3.07
C GLY A 4 -73.94 -25.82 -2.83
N ARG A 5 -72.81 -26.43 -3.24
CA ARG A 5 -72.11 -27.63 -2.68
C ARG A 5 -72.78 -29.02 -2.59
N ARG A 6 -71.99 -30.07 -2.94
CA ARG A 6 -71.59 -31.30 -2.17
C ARG A 6 -70.92 -32.30 -3.15
N ILE A 7 -69.60 -32.54 -3.13
CA ILE A 7 -68.78 -33.50 -2.33
C ILE A 7 -69.23 -34.97 -2.44
N ALA A 8 -68.39 -35.83 -3.05
CA ALA A 8 -67.84 -37.12 -2.55
C ALA A 8 -67.26 -37.96 -3.72
N PRO A 9 -66.46 -39.03 -3.48
CA PRO A 9 -65.22 -39.09 -2.72
C PRO A 9 -64.05 -39.67 -3.56
N VAL A 10 -62.83 -39.44 -3.08
CA VAL A 10 -61.57 -39.97 -3.64
C VAL A 10 -61.35 -41.40 -3.15
N ALA A 11 -61.12 -42.34 -4.06
CA ALA A 11 -60.51 -43.64 -3.78
C ALA A 11 -59.11 -43.66 -4.40
N ALA A 12 -58.12 -43.91 -3.56
CA ALA A 12 -56.70 -43.88 -3.87
C ALA A 12 -56.27 -45.09 -4.72
N ILE A 13 -55.49 -44.84 -5.77
CA ILE A 13 -54.72 -45.85 -6.49
C ILE A 13 -53.24 -45.63 -6.15
N LEU A 14 -52.62 -46.65 -5.57
CA LEU A 14 -51.18 -46.75 -5.36
C LEU A 14 -50.47 -46.70 -6.72
N ALA A 15 -49.70 -45.65 -6.97
CA ALA A 15 -48.68 -45.64 -8.01
C ALA A 15 -47.32 -45.89 -7.35
N VAL A 16 -46.74 -47.06 -7.62
CA VAL A 16 -45.35 -47.41 -7.31
C VAL A 16 -44.46 -46.52 -8.17
N THR A 17 -43.89 -45.47 -7.59
CA THR A 17 -42.81 -44.71 -8.24
C THR A 17 -41.48 -45.40 -7.97
N LEU A 18 -40.87 -45.97 -9.02
CA LEU A 18 -39.46 -46.32 -9.01
C LEU A 18 -38.65 -45.07 -8.63
N PHE A 19 -37.95 -45.12 -7.49
CA PHE A 19 -36.86 -44.18 -7.23
C PHE A 19 -35.75 -44.46 -8.23
N ALA A 20 -35.65 -43.64 -9.27
CA ALA A 20 -34.40 -43.50 -10.00
C ALA A 20 -33.35 -43.09 -8.97
N ALA A 21 -32.34 -43.93 -8.75
CA ALA A 21 -31.19 -43.58 -7.94
C ALA A 21 -30.58 -42.32 -8.56
N ALA A 22 -30.73 -41.18 -7.88
CA ALA A 22 -29.99 -39.98 -8.23
C ALA A 22 -28.51 -40.36 -8.16
N ALA A 23 -27.82 -40.29 -9.30
CA ALA A 23 -26.37 -40.41 -9.33
C ALA A 23 -25.81 -39.43 -8.28
N PRO A 24 -24.83 -39.83 -7.45
CA PRO A 24 -24.22 -38.91 -6.51
C PRO A 24 -23.74 -37.70 -7.29
N SER A 25 -24.35 -36.54 -7.03
CA SER A 25 -23.91 -35.26 -7.55
C SER A 25 -22.43 -35.14 -7.19
N ALA A 26 -21.56 -35.14 -8.21
CA ALA A 26 -20.13 -34.94 -8.01
C ALA A 26 -19.94 -33.66 -7.22
N GLN A 27 -19.61 -33.79 -5.93
CA GLN A 27 -19.28 -32.65 -5.09
C GLN A 27 -18.12 -31.94 -5.80
N ALA A 28 -18.30 -30.66 -6.14
CA ALA A 28 -17.24 -29.88 -6.74
C ALA A 28 -15.99 -29.99 -5.86
N ALA A 29 -14.81 -30.20 -6.47
CA ALA A 29 -13.56 -30.26 -5.72
C ALA A 29 -13.46 -29.02 -4.81
N PRO A 30 -13.00 -29.15 -3.56
CA PRO A 30 -13.00 -28.05 -2.58
C PRO A 30 -12.07 -26.88 -2.94
N ASP A 31 -11.22 -27.02 -3.97
CA ASP A 31 -10.38 -25.97 -4.54
C ASP A 31 -10.15 -26.19 -6.04
N PRO A 32 -11.17 -25.94 -6.89
CA PRO A 32 -11.03 -26.10 -8.32
C PRO A 32 -10.12 -25.01 -8.88
N SER A 33 -9.35 -25.32 -9.93
CA SER A 33 -8.65 -24.29 -10.69
C SER A 33 -9.66 -23.24 -11.19
N PRO A 34 -9.38 -21.94 -11.01
CA PRO A 34 -10.17 -20.88 -11.64
C PRO A 34 -10.35 -21.12 -13.14
N GLU A 35 -11.51 -20.74 -13.68
CA GLU A 35 -11.76 -20.80 -15.11
C GLU A 35 -10.62 -20.14 -15.91
N GLY A 36 -10.14 -20.84 -16.94
CA GLY A 36 -9.06 -20.36 -17.81
C GLY A 36 -7.64 -20.51 -17.24
N SER A 37 -7.48 -21.02 -16.01
CA SER A 37 -6.17 -21.34 -15.42
C SER A 37 -5.85 -22.84 -15.49
N ASN A 38 -4.55 -23.17 -15.36
CA ASN A 38 -4.04 -24.54 -15.22
C ASN A 38 -4.28 -25.46 -16.42
N ASP A 39 -4.43 -24.89 -17.62
CA ASP A 39 -4.26 -25.60 -18.88
C ASP A 39 -2.76 -25.81 -19.17
N PHE A 40 -2.22 -26.94 -18.70
CA PHE A 40 -0.81 -27.32 -18.91
C PHE A 40 -0.48 -27.68 -20.36
N THR A 41 -1.45 -27.68 -21.28
CA THR A 41 -1.20 -27.81 -22.72
C THR A 41 -1.01 -26.45 -23.40
N CYS A 42 -1.34 -25.34 -22.72
CA CYS A 42 -1.25 -23.99 -23.25
C CYS A 42 0.18 -23.64 -23.68
N LYS A 43 0.31 -23.10 -24.90
CA LYS A 43 1.56 -22.59 -25.44
C LYS A 43 1.53 -21.06 -25.52
N PRO A 44 2.42 -20.35 -24.80
CA PRO A 44 2.51 -18.89 -24.86
C PRO A 44 2.70 -18.40 -26.30
N SER A 45 1.98 -17.35 -26.68
CA SER A 45 2.01 -16.79 -28.03
C SER A 45 3.16 -15.79 -28.19
N ALA A 46 3.48 -15.38 -29.42
CA ALA A 46 4.46 -14.30 -29.65
C ALA A 46 4.05 -12.97 -28.98
N ARG A 47 2.74 -12.72 -28.86
CA ARG A 47 2.19 -11.53 -28.20
C ARG A 47 2.35 -11.59 -26.68
N HIS A 48 2.16 -12.77 -26.10
CA HIS A 48 2.28 -13.02 -24.66
C HIS A 48 3.23 -14.21 -24.45
N PRO A 49 4.56 -14.01 -24.57
CA PRO A 49 5.55 -15.10 -24.68
C PRO A 49 5.89 -15.77 -23.35
N ARG A 50 5.33 -15.30 -22.24
CA ARG A 50 5.55 -15.81 -20.89
C ARG A 50 4.21 -16.22 -20.27
N PRO A 51 4.14 -17.39 -19.62
CA PRO A 51 2.97 -17.74 -18.84
C PRO A 51 2.90 -16.87 -17.58
N VAL A 52 1.69 -16.74 -17.02
CA VAL A 52 1.42 -15.96 -15.80
C VAL A 52 1.08 -16.91 -14.68
N VAL A 53 1.78 -16.81 -13.55
CA VAL A 53 1.45 -17.55 -12.32
C VAL A 53 0.80 -16.60 -11.31
N LEU A 54 -0.41 -16.98 -10.86
CA LEU A 54 -1.22 -16.25 -9.89
C LEU A 54 -1.01 -16.82 -8.48
N ILE A 55 -0.68 -15.97 -7.52
CA ILE A 55 -0.22 -16.35 -6.17
C ILE A 55 -1.10 -15.69 -5.10
N HIS A 56 -2.02 -16.45 -4.52
CA HIS A 56 -3.06 -15.94 -3.61
C HIS A 56 -2.50 -15.38 -2.29
N GLY A 57 -3.35 -14.69 -1.51
CA GLY A 57 -2.99 -14.18 -0.18
C GLY A 57 -3.21 -15.19 0.96
N LEU A 58 -2.92 -14.74 2.18
CA LEU A 58 -3.10 -15.50 3.41
C LEU A 58 -4.55 -15.99 3.54
N GLY A 59 -4.73 -17.28 3.84
CA GLY A 59 -6.05 -17.85 4.12
C GLY A 59 -6.95 -17.89 2.89
N ALA A 60 -6.41 -17.68 1.69
CA ALA A 60 -7.12 -17.79 0.42
C ALA A 60 -6.77 -19.11 -0.29
N SER A 61 -7.37 -19.34 -1.45
CA SER A 61 -7.01 -20.43 -2.36
C SER A 61 -6.92 -19.89 -3.79
N GLN A 62 -6.43 -20.68 -4.73
CA GLN A 62 -6.48 -20.30 -6.14
C GLN A 62 -7.91 -19.99 -6.58
N ALA A 63 -8.88 -20.83 -6.17
CA ALA A 63 -10.27 -20.74 -6.60
C ALA A 63 -10.91 -19.41 -6.20
N ASN A 64 -10.76 -19.01 -4.93
CA ASN A 64 -11.45 -17.84 -4.41
C ASN A 64 -10.73 -16.52 -4.76
N ASN A 65 -9.40 -16.47 -4.75
CA ASN A 65 -8.65 -15.24 -4.95
C ASN A 65 -8.62 -14.83 -6.43
N TRP A 66 -8.70 -15.80 -7.35
CA TRP A 66 -8.44 -15.55 -8.77
C TRP A 66 -9.64 -15.78 -9.69
N SER A 67 -10.84 -15.97 -9.12
CA SER A 67 -12.09 -16.14 -9.86
C SER A 67 -12.40 -14.99 -10.83
N TYR A 68 -11.95 -13.77 -10.54
CA TYR A 68 -12.13 -12.63 -11.44
C TYR A 68 -10.99 -12.46 -12.45
N MET A 69 -9.74 -12.57 -12.00
CA MET A 69 -8.55 -12.25 -12.82
C MET A 69 -8.22 -13.35 -13.81
N ALA A 70 -8.25 -14.63 -13.40
CA ALA A 70 -7.84 -15.76 -14.24
C ALA A 70 -8.63 -15.86 -15.56
N PRO A 71 -9.98 -15.89 -15.57
CA PRO A 71 -10.72 -16.01 -16.82
C PRO A 71 -10.52 -14.80 -17.73
N ARG A 72 -10.34 -13.60 -17.16
CA ARG A 72 -10.10 -12.37 -17.93
C ARG A 72 -8.70 -12.30 -18.53
N LEU A 73 -7.69 -12.81 -17.83
CA LEU A 73 -6.34 -12.97 -18.38
C LEU A 73 -6.32 -14.04 -19.48
N LYS A 74 -7.00 -15.18 -19.29
CA LYS A 74 -7.15 -16.18 -20.36
C LYS A 74 -7.84 -15.59 -21.59
N ALA A 75 -8.95 -14.87 -21.41
CA ALA A 75 -9.66 -14.18 -22.49
C ALA A 75 -8.81 -13.10 -23.17
N ALA A 76 -7.85 -12.51 -22.46
CA ALA A 76 -6.86 -11.57 -23.01
C ALA A 76 -5.68 -12.27 -23.75
N GLY A 77 -5.64 -13.60 -23.78
CA GLY A 77 -4.66 -14.38 -24.54
C GLY A 77 -3.42 -14.84 -23.76
N TYR A 78 -3.43 -14.76 -22.43
CA TYR A 78 -2.34 -15.29 -21.60
C TYR A 78 -2.53 -16.79 -21.31
N CYS A 79 -1.42 -17.53 -21.22
CA CYS A 79 -1.42 -18.82 -20.51
C CYS A 79 -1.36 -18.55 -19.00
N VAL A 80 -2.42 -18.89 -18.28
CA VAL A 80 -2.57 -18.58 -16.86
C VAL A 80 -2.48 -19.85 -16.03
N PHE A 81 -1.74 -19.78 -14.94
CA PHE A 81 -1.54 -20.84 -13.97
C PHE A 81 -1.76 -20.30 -12.57
N SER A 82 -2.27 -21.14 -11.67
CA SER A 82 -2.49 -20.79 -10.27
C SER A 82 -2.25 -22.01 -9.41
N LEU A 83 -1.88 -21.79 -8.16
CA LEU A 83 -1.69 -22.82 -7.16
C LEU A 83 -2.35 -22.39 -5.85
N THR A 84 -2.85 -23.35 -5.09
CA THR A 84 -3.02 -23.16 -3.65
C THR A 84 -1.81 -23.71 -2.95
N TYR A 85 -1.09 -22.84 -2.24
CA TYR A 85 0.12 -23.21 -1.51
C TYR A 85 -0.09 -23.11 -0.02
N GLY A 86 0.81 -23.67 0.76
CA GLY A 86 0.94 -23.42 2.18
C GLY A 86 -0.23 -23.91 3.02
N ARG A 87 -0.81 -25.05 2.62
CA ARG A 87 -1.86 -25.73 3.37
C ARG A 87 -1.29 -26.38 4.62
N ASP A 88 -2.01 -26.26 5.74
CA ASP A 88 -1.67 -27.00 6.94
C ASP A 88 -2.20 -28.44 6.84
N PRO A 89 -1.36 -29.47 6.95
CA PRO A 89 -1.83 -30.86 6.94
C PRO A 89 -2.88 -31.16 8.01
N ARG A 90 -2.89 -30.40 9.11
CA ARG A 90 -3.88 -30.52 10.20
C ARG A 90 -5.28 -30.09 9.78
N THR A 91 -5.43 -29.33 8.70
CA THR A 91 -6.73 -28.90 8.16
C THR A 91 -7.14 -29.69 6.92
N ALA A 92 -6.47 -30.82 6.62
CA ALA A 92 -6.84 -31.70 5.53
C ALA A 92 -8.27 -32.24 5.72
N GLY A 93 -9.07 -32.21 4.66
CA GLY A 93 -10.46 -32.69 4.68
C GLY A 93 -11.50 -31.71 5.23
N TRP A 94 -11.10 -30.49 5.60
CA TRP A 94 -12.06 -29.42 5.90
C TRP A 94 -12.80 -28.97 4.64
N PRO A 95 -14.06 -28.52 4.75
CA PRO A 95 -14.88 -28.13 3.59
C PRO A 95 -14.33 -26.93 2.81
N TYR A 96 -13.40 -26.19 3.41
CA TYR A 96 -12.70 -25.07 2.78
C TYR A 96 -11.20 -25.25 2.95
N GLU A 97 -10.49 -25.47 1.83
CA GLU A 97 -9.04 -25.69 1.84
C GLU A 97 -8.26 -24.38 1.63
N PHE A 98 -8.05 -23.66 2.73
CA PHE A 98 -7.28 -22.42 2.75
C PHE A 98 -5.76 -22.67 2.73
N GLY A 99 -5.03 -21.82 2.01
CA GLY A 99 -3.57 -21.85 1.89
C GLY A 99 -2.88 -20.64 2.52
N GLY A 100 -1.56 -20.58 2.38
CA GLY A 100 -0.71 -19.48 2.86
C GLY A 100 -0.58 -19.42 4.38
N VAL A 101 -0.90 -20.51 5.09
CA VAL A 101 -0.95 -20.53 6.56
C VAL A 101 0.26 -21.20 7.20
N ILE A 102 1.03 -22.02 6.49
CA ILE A 102 2.32 -22.55 6.99
C ILE A 102 3.43 -21.52 6.80
N ARG A 103 4.64 -21.83 7.27
CA ARG A 103 5.81 -20.97 7.07
C ARG A 103 6.04 -20.65 5.59
N MET A 104 6.36 -19.40 5.29
CA MET A 104 6.60 -18.94 3.92
C MET A 104 7.84 -19.59 3.30
N GLU A 105 8.84 -20.01 4.09
CA GLU A 105 9.97 -20.78 3.58
C GLU A 105 9.56 -22.16 3.05
N ASP A 106 8.55 -22.78 3.64
CA ASP A 106 8.01 -24.08 3.22
C ASP A 106 7.07 -23.90 2.02
N SER A 107 6.17 -22.93 2.10
CA SER A 107 5.30 -22.51 0.97
C SER A 107 6.11 -22.20 -0.29
N SER A 108 7.28 -21.57 -0.15
CA SER A 108 8.16 -21.26 -1.28
C SER A 108 8.74 -22.50 -1.98
N ARG A 109 8.77 -23.68 -1.32
CA ARG A 109 9.14 -24.96 -1.96
C ARG A 109 8.05 -25.44 -2.90
N GLU A 110 6.79 -25.31 -2.48
CA GLU A 110 5.63 -25.64 -3.30
C GLU A 110 5.56 -24.72 -4.52
N LEU A 111 5.78 -23.41 -4.32
CA LEU A 111 5.90 -22.47 -5.43
C LEU A 111 7.04 -22.84 -6.40
N ALA A 112 8.22 -23.22 -5.88
CA ALA A 112 9.35 -23.62 -6.71
C ALA A 112 9.00 -24.81 -7.62
N ALA A 113 8.42 -25.87 -7.05
CA ALA A 113 8.00 -27.05 -7.80
C ALA A 113 6.92 -26.70 -8.84
N PHE A 114 5.98 -25.82 -8.49
CA PHE A 114 4.93 -25.38 -9.40
C PHE A 114 5.49 -24.57 -10.57
N VAL A 115 6.41 -23.63 -10.31
CA VAL A 115 7.09 -22.87 -11.36
C VAL A 115 7.84 -23.79 -12.32
N ASP A 116 8.60 -24.76 -11.79
CA ASP A 116 9.34 -25.71 -12.63
C ASP A 116 8.40 -26.53 -13.53
N ARG A 117 7.25 -26.95 -12.99
CA ARG A 117 6.21 -27.65 -13.77
C ARG A 117 5.63 -26.76 -14.88
N VAL A 118 5.36 -25.48 -14.59
CA VAL A 118 4.81 -24.53 -15.56
C VAL A 118 5.82 -24.25 -16.69
N LEU A 119 7.09 -24.02 -16.35
CA LEU A 119 8.15 -23.79 -17.34
C LEU A 119 8.35 -25.03 -18.22
N ALA A 120 8.38 -26.22 -17.62
CA ALA A 120 8.49 -27.48 -18.36
C ALA A 120 7.33 -27.70 -19.33
N ALA A 121 6.09 -27.51 -18.88
CA ALA A 121 4.89 -27.70 -19.69
C ALA A 121 4.78 -26.71 -20.85
N THR A 122 5.11 -25.44 -20.59
CA THR A 122 5.02 -24.37 -21.60
C THR A 122 6.23 -24.32 -22.52
N GLY A 123 7.37 -24.88 -22.12
CA GLY A 123 8.64 -24.78 -22.84
C GLY A 123 9.29 -23.39 -22.74
N THR A 124 8.90 -22.59 -21.75
CA THR A 124 9.44 -21.23 -21.55
C THR A 124 10.60 -21.22 -20.56
N ARG A 125 11.48 -20.22 -20.66
CA ARG A 125 12.62 -20.04 -19.73
C ARG A 125 12.28 -19.14 -18.56
N GLU A 126 11.33 -18.24 -18.75
CA GLU A 126 10.88 -17.27 -17.76
C GLU A 126 9.36 -17.20 -17.78
N LEU A 127 8.78 -16.80 -16.65
CA LEU A 127 7.36 -16.52 -16.49
C LEU A 127 7.13 -15.18 -15.79
N ASP A 128 5.88 -14.76 -15.68
CA ASP A 128 5.48 -13.54 -14.97
C ASP A 128 4.62 -13.90 -13.74
N PHE A 129 4.79 -13.17 -12.64
CA PHE A 129 4.02 -13.34 -11.41
C PHE A 129 2.96 -12.26 -11.25
N VAL A 130 1.80 -12.67 -10.75
CA VAL A 130 0.81 -11.78 -10.12
C VAL A 130 0.53 -12.29 -8.71
N GLY A 131 0.97 -11.54 -7.70
CA GLY A 131 0.79 -11.88 -6.29
C GLY A 131 -0.18 -10.96 -5.59
N HIS A 132 -0.96 -11.46 -4.65
CA HIS A 132 -1.88 -10.68 -3.82
C HIS A 132 -1.54 -10.83 -2.33
N SER A 133 -1.48 -9.74 -1.58
CA SER A 133 -1.26 -9.78 -0.13
C SER A 133 0.00 -10.58 0.27
N GLU A 134 -0.12 -11.60 1.13
CA GLU A 134 0.98 -12.53 1.50
C GLU A 134 1.64 -13.20 0.27
N GLY A 135 0.89 -13.43 -0.80
CA GLY A 135 1.40 -13.85 -2.11
C GLY A 135 2.30 -12.84 -2.82
N THR A 136 2.55 -11.67 -2.23
CA THR A 136 3.59 -10.72 -2.68
C THR A 136 4.92 -10.94 -1.97
N VAL A 137 4.91 -11.41 -0.71
CA VAL A 137 6.11 -11.58 0.11
C VAL A 137 6.62 -13.01 0.13
N MET A 138 5.76 -14.02 0.18
CA MET A 138 6.18 -15.43 0.11
C MET A 138 7.06 -15.73 -1.11
N PRO A 139 6.70 -15.26 -2.33
CA PRO A 139 7.53 -15.52 -3.51
C PRO A 139 8.92 -14.93 -3.43
N ARG A 140 9.17 -13.89 -2.61
CA ARG A 140 10.51 -13.32 -2.46
C ARG A 140 11.51 -14.34 -1.94
N TYR A 141 11.11 -15.21 -1.01
CA TYR A 141 12.01 -16.27 -0.54
C TYR A 141 12.36 -17.25 -1.66
N TYR A 142 11.40 -17.61 -2.52
CA TYR A 142 11.69 -18.40 -3.72
C TYR A 142 12.68 -17.67 -4.66
N LEU A 143 12.43 -16.39 -4.94
CA LEU A 143 13.23 -15.58 -5.85
C LEU A 143 14.67 -15.38 -5.33
N GLU A 144 14.82 -15.02 -4.06
CA GLU A 144 16.08 -14.58 -3.45
C GLU A 144 16.89 -15.70 -2.79
N ARG A 145 16.23 -16.78 -2.32
CA ARG A 145 16.89 -17.86 -1.56
C ARG A 145 16.84 -19.22 -2.27
N ARG A 146 16.03 -19.38 -3.32
CA ARG A 146 15.86 -20.65 -4.06
C ARG A 146 16.18 -20.57 -5.56
N GLY A 147 16.89 -19.52 -5.97
CA GLY A 147 17.31 -19.34 -7.36
C GLY A 147 16.17 -19.03 -8.33
N GLY A 148 15.01 -18.60 -7.84
CA GLY A 148 13.86 -18.26 -8.67
C GLY A 148 14.04 -16.99 -9.50
N ALA A 149 14.96 -16.10 -9.13
CA ALA A 149 15.15 -14.81 -9.81
C ALA A 149 15.44 -14.94 -11.32
N SER A 150 16.14 -15.99 -11.76
CA SER A 150 16.45 -16.22 -13.18
C SER A 150 15.27 -16.77 -13.99
N LYS A 151 14.16 -17.14 -13.33
CA LYS A 151 12.97 -17.76 -13.92
C LYS A 151 11.78 -16.81 -14.00
N VAL A 152 11.91 -15.59 -13.49
CA VAL A 152 10.81 -14.63 -13.40
C VAL A 152 11.23 -13.32 -14.02
N ARG A 153 10.47 -12.85 -15.02
CA ARG A 153 10.74 -11.60 -15.72
C ARG A 153 10.04 -10.41 -15.07
N ARG A 154 8.75 -10.58 -14.74
CA ARG A 154 7.92 -9.53 -14.12
C ARG A 154 7.23 -10.02 -12.86
N PHE A 155 7.07 -9.13 -11.90
CA PHE A 155 6.28 -9.39 -10.70
C PHE A 155 5.32 -8.23 -10.44
N VAL A 156 4.04 -8.47 -10.70
CA VAL A 156 2.94 -7.56 -10.38
C VAL A 156 2.39 -7.92 -9.00
N ALA A 157 2.53 -7.01 -8.05
CA ALA A 157 2.13 -7.20 -6.67
C ALA A 157 0.90 -6.34 -6.34
N LEU A 158 -0.17 -6.98 -5.90
CA LEU A 158 -1.42 -6.35 -5.45
C LEU A 158 -1.38 -6.25 -3.92
N THR A 159 -1.63 -5.05 -3.40
CA THR A 159 -1.60 -4.73 -1.97
C THR A 159 -0.37 -5.31 -1.23
N PRO A 160 0.85 -5.07 -1.74
CA PRO A 160 2.05 -5.66 -1.17
C PRO A 160 2.40 -5.12 0.22
N LEU A 161 3.22 -5.89 0.93
CA LEU A 161 3.67 -5.59 2.29
C LEU A 161 5.18 -5.78 2.47
N TRP A 162 5.98 -5.09 1.64
CA TRP A 162 7.45 -5.21 1.62
C TRP A 162 8.14 -5.01 2.97
N ARG A 163 7.57 -4.14 3.82
CA ARG A 163 8.07 -3.88 5.18
C ARG A 163 7.10 -4.36 6.25
N GLY A 164 6.25 -5.31 5.90
CA GLY A 164 5.24 -5.92 6.76
C GLY A 164 4.13 -4.97 7.16
N THR A 165 3.22 -5.46 7.98
CA THR A 165 2.08 -4.70 8.48
C THR A 165 2.10 -4.64 10.01
N GLU A 166 1.51 -3.59 10.58
CA GLU A 166 1.32 -3.41 12.01
C GLU A 166 0.09 -4.22 12.50
N LEU A 167 0.09 -5.54 12.30
CA LEU A 167 -1.05 -6.44 12.58
C LEU A 167 -1.60 -6.35 14.00
N ALA A 168 -0.75 -6.10 14.99
CA ALA A 168 -1.15 -5.91 16.39
C ALA A 168 -2.15 -4.75 16.60
N ALA A 169 -2.44 -3.96 15.57
CA ALA A 169 -3.40 -2.86 15.57
C ALA A 169 -4.63 -3.07 14.65
N THR A 170 -4.84 -4.25 14.07
CA THR A 170 -5.89 -4.50 13.04
C THR A 170 -7.11 -5.29 13.56
N PRO A 171 -8.33 -5.00 13.09
CA PRO A 171 -9.54 -5.81 13.33
C PRO A 171 -9.43 -7.26 12.81
N PHE A 172 -8.54 -7.51 11.85
CA PHE A 172 -8.28 -8.85 11.30
C PHE A 172 -7.91 -9.87 12.38
N LEU A 173 -7.01 -9.53 13.31
CA LEU A 173 -6.69 -10.40 14.45
C LEU A 173 -7.90 -10.68 15.37
N ARG A 174 -8.84 -9.72 15.45
CA ARG A 174 -10.05 -9.83 16.26
C ARG A 174 -11.14 -10.65 15.55
N ASP A 175 -11.20 -10.59 14.22
CA ASP A 175 -12.25 -11.21 13.42
C ASP A 175 -11.87 -12.58 12.85
N SER A 176 -10.59 -12.87 12.64
CA SER A 176 -10.10 -14.20 12.23
C SER A 176 -10.33 -15.30 13.29
N ALA A 177 -10.61 -14.91 14.53
CA ALA A 177 -10.98 -15.82 15.62
C ALA A 177 -12.49 -16.14 15.67
N LYS A 178 -13.34 -15.33 15.03
CA LYS A 178 -14.81 -15.46 15.10
C LYS A 178 -15.38 -16.71 14.42
N PRO A 179 -14.90 -17.16 13.25
CA PRO A 179 -15.38 -18.39 12.62
C PRO A 179 -15.16 -19.65 13.46
N PHE A 180 -14.29 -19.57 14.48
CA PHE A 180 -13.93 -20.68 15.37
C PHE A 180 -14.62 -20.62 16.74
N GLY A 181 -15.54 -19.68 16.97
CA GLY A 181 -16.35 -19.62 18.20
C GLY A 181 -15.59 -19.20 19.47
N LEU A 182 -14.41 -18.59 19.34
CA LEU A 182 -13.53 -18.24 20.46
C LEU A 182 -13.70 -16.77 20.87
N SER A 183 -13.90 -16.51 22.16
CA SER A 183 -13.92 -15.16 22.75
C SER A 183 -12.49 -14.60 22.98
N ASP A 184 -12.40 -13.35 23.45
CA ASP A 184 -11.29 -12.38 23.33
C ASP A 184 -9.83 -12.75 23.77
N PRO A 185 -9.44 -13.94 24.30
CA PRO A 185 -8.03 -14.33 24.41
C PRO A 185 -7.53 -15.33 23.33
N GLY A 186 -8.20 -15.47 22.17
CA GLY A 186 -7.86 -16.42 21.10
C GLY A 186 -6.64 -16.11 20.21
N VAL A 187 -5.97 -14.97 20.42
CA VAL A 187 -4.85 -14.49 19.57
C VAL A 187 -3.64 -15.44 19.60
N ALA A 188 -3.39 -16.11 20.73
CA ALA A 188 -2.32 -17.09 20.85
C ALA A 188 -2.60 -18.39 20.09
N LEU A 189 -3.87 -18.79 19.97
CA LEU A 189 -4.27 -20.02 19.30
C LEU A 189 -4.22 -19.87 17.77
N VAL A 190 -4.73 -18.77 17.22
CA VAL A 190 -4.62 -18.47 15.78
C VAL A 190 -3.16 -18.27 15.35
N ALA A 191 -2.33 -17.63 16.19
CA ALA A 191 -0.88 -17.55 15.95
C ALA A 191 -0.17 -18.92 16.05
N ALA A 192 -0.70 -19.87 16.83
CA ALA A 192 -0.19 -21.24 16.91
C ALA A 192 -0.55 -22.10 15.68
N PHE A 193 -1.59 -21.72 14.94
CA PHE A 193 -2.02 -22.40 13.70
C PHE A 193 -1.59 -21.69 12.41
N CYS A 194 -1.00 -20.50 12.50
CA CYS A 194 -0.55 -19.74 11.34
C CYS A 194 0.97 -19.49 11.39
N GLY A 195 1.74 -20.35 10.72
CA GLY A 195 3.19 -20.25 10.57
C GLY A 195 3.66 -19.02 9.78
N SER A 196 2.88 -18.56 8.79
CA SER A 196 3.19 -17.35 8.01
C SER A 196 2.90 -16.05 8.76
N CYS A 197 1.91 -16.06 9.66
CA CYS A 197 1.44 -14.86 10.36
C CYS A 197 2.53 -14.03 11.03
N PRO A 198 3.40 -14.58 11.89
CA PRO A 198 4.47 -13.81 12.50
C PRO A 198 5.50 -13.30 11.47
N GLN A 199 5.56 -13.87 10.27
CA GLN A 199 6.59 -13.58 9.28
C GLN A 199 6.29 -12.34 8.43
N PHE A 200 5.03 -11.95 8.22
CA PHE A 200 4.70 -10.70 7.51
C PHE A 200 4.37 -9.52 8.45
N VAL A 201 4.54 -9.70 9.76
CA VAL A 201 4.54 -8.60 10.74
C VAL A 201 5.74 -7.68 10.52
N ARG A 202 5.52 -6.37 10.61
CA ARG A 202 6.59 -5.38 10.53
C ARG A 202 7.72 -5.68 11.52
N GLY A 203 8.93 -5.81 11.00
CA GLY A 203 10.15 -6.08 11.79
C GLY A 203 10.38 -7.57 12.11
N SER A 204 9.61 -8.48 11.51
CA SER A 204 9.86 -9.92 11.60
C SER A 204 11.27 -10.29 11.11
N GLY A 205 11.83 -11.39 11.64
CA GLY A 205 13.11 -11.92 11.17
C GLY A 205 13.10 -12.25 9.67
N TYR A 206 11.99 -12.79 9.17
CA TYR A 206 11.79 -13.12 7.76
C TYR A 206 11.90 -11.89 6.85
N LEU A 207 11.17 -10.81 7.15
CA LEU A 207 11.23 -9.60 6.33
C LEU A 207 12.56 -8.86 6.48
N ASN A 208 13.18 -8.90 7.66
CA ASN A 208 14.50 -8.31 7.86
C ASN A 208 15.58 -9.05 7.05
N ASP A 209 15.50 -10.38 6.96
CA ASP A 209 16.40 -11.20 6.13
C ASP A 209 16.28 -10.82 4.64
N LEU A 210 15.07 -10.87 4.09
CA LEU A 210 14.85 -10.55 2.67
C LEU A 210 15.21 -9.09 2.35
N ASN A 211 14.83 -8.14 3.20
CA ASN A 211 15.13 -6.72 2.97
C ASN A 211 16.62 -6.37 3.16
N ALA A 212 17.45 -7.28 3.66
CA ALA A 212 18.90 -7.06 3.72
C ALA A 212 19.53 -6.92 2.32
N ASP A 213 18.92 -7.55 1.31
CA ASP A 213 19.37 -7.51 -0.09
C ASP A 213 18.70 -6.40 -0.91
N GLY A 214 17.75 -5.68 -0.32
CA GLY A 214 16.85 -4.74 -1.00
C GLY A 214 15.40 -5.20 -0.99
N GLU A 215 14.46 -4.32 -1.34
CA GLU A 215 13.04 -4.64 -1.53
C GLU A 215 12.78 -5.15 -2.96
N ALA A 216 13.48 -4.58 -3.95
CA ALA A 216 13.43 -5.02 -5.34
C ALA A 216 14.39 -6.19 -5.60
N VAL A 217 13.89 -7.27 -6.20
CA VAL A 217 14.73 -8.40 -6.63
C VAL A 217 15.47 -8.03 -7.92
N PRO A 218 16.82 -8.06 -7.95
CA PRO A 218 17.58 -7.73 -9.15
C PRO A 218 17.19 -8.59 -10.35
N GLY A 219 17.06 -7.96 -11.51
CA GLY A 219 16.69 -8.64 -12.77
C GLY A 219 15.18 -8.77 -13.03
N ILE A 220 14.33 -8.46 -12.03
CA ILE A 220 12.87 -8.55 -12.14
C ILE A 220 12.24 -7.16 -12.28
N GLU A 221 11.30 -7.03 -13.22
CA GLU A 221 10.49 -5.83 -13.35
C GLU A 221 9.31 -5.86 -12.35
N HIS A 222 9.43 -5.09 -11.27
CA HIS A 222 8.39 -5.00 -10.24
C HIS A 222 7.35 -3.93 -10.56
N THR A 223 6.07 -4.26 -10.39
CA THR A 223 4.95 -3.30 -10.39
C THR A 223 4.11 -3.52 -9.13
N ASN A 224 3.91 -2.48 -8.33
CA ASN A 224 3.19 -2.53 -7.07
C ASN A 224 1.90 -1.73 -7.20
N ILE A 225 0.75 -2.37 -7.01
CA ILE A 225 -0.57 -1.75 -7.04
C ILE A 225 -1.09 -1.71 -5.60
N LEU A 226 -1.19 -0.51 -5.04
CA LEU A 226 -1.56 -0.27 -3.65
C LEU A 226 -2.91 0.46 -3.59
N THR A 227 -3.65 0.29 -2.50
CA THR A 227 -4.85 1.10 -2.22
C THR A 227 -4.68 1.88 -0.91
N ARG A 228 -5.16 3.13 -0.88
CA ARG A 228 -5.20 3.95 0.34
C ARG A 228 -6.21 3.42 1.37
N TYR A 229 -7.12 2.57 0.92
CA TYR A 229 -8.17 1.95 1.74
C TYR A 229 -7.76 0.61 2.32
N ASP A 230 -6.49 0.23 2.20
CA ASP A 230 -5.99 -1.04 2.71
C ASP A 230 -6.07 -1.10 4.24
N GLU A 231 -6.87 -2.04 4.74
CA GLU A 231 -7.19 -2.26 6.14
C GLU A 231 -6.40 -3.41 6.76
N LEU A 232 -5.65 -4.18 5.96
CA LEU A 232 -4.81 -5.30 6.43
C LEU A 232 -3.32 -4.98 6.39
N VAL A 233 -2.88 -4.19 5.41
CA VAL A 233 -1.52 -3.66 5.30
C VAL A 233 -1.51 -2.24 5.83
N ILE A 234 -1.13 -2.08 7.10
CA ILE A 234 -1.11 -0.79 7.78
C ILE A 234 0.33 -0.41 8.15
N PRO A 235 0.80 0.78 7.72
CA PRO A 235 0.18 1.65 6.71
C PRO A 235 0.27 1.01 5.31
N TYR A 236 -0.68 1.28 4.41
CA TYR A 236 -0.64 0.77 3.02
C TYR A 236 0.66 1.15 2.30
N THR A 237 1.28 2.27 2.72
CA THR A 237 2.57 2.73 2.23
C THR A 237 3.71 1.74 2.52
N SER A 238 3.50 0.72 3.35
CA SER A 238 4.42 -0.41 3.50
C SER A 238 4.67 -1.16 2.19
N GLY A 239 3.68 -1.21 1.30
CA GLY A 239 3.80 -1.79 -0.04
C GLY A 239 4.53 -0.93 -1.07
N ILE A 240 4.98 0.27 -0.73
CA ILE A 240 5.76 1.11 -1.66
C ILE A 240 7.17 0.55 -1.69
N MET A 241 7.60 -0.01 -2.82
CA MET A 241 8.98 -0.43 -3.04
C MET A 241 9.88 0.80 -3.19
N ARG A 242 10.98 0.86 -2.44
CA ARG A 242 11.80 2.09 -2.28
C ARG A 242 13.06 2.14 -3.13
N ASP A 243 13.56 0.99 -3.54
CA ASP A 243 14.82 0.81 -4.26
C ASP A 243 14.63 0.29 -5.69
N GLY A 244 13.39 0.21 -6.16
CA GLY A 244 13.07 -0.21 -7.52
C GLY A 244 11.57 -0.28 -7.76
N GLY A 245 11.22 -0.77 -8.95
CA GLY A 245 9.85 -1.02 -9.35
C GLY A 245 8.98 0.22 -9.60
N THR A 246 7.81 -0.03 -10.18
CA THR A 246 6.79 0.97 -10.45
C THR A 246 5.69 0.87 -9.40
N ASN A 247 5.55 1.91 -8.58
CA ASN A 247 4.48 1.98 -7.57
C ASN A 247 3.27 2.74 -8.12
N ILE A 248 2.08 2.18 -7.96
CA ILE A 248 0.80 2.71 -8.41
C ILE A 248 -0.16 2.70 -7.22
N VAL A 249 -0.55 3.87 -6.73
CA VAL A 249 -1.65 3.98 -5.77
C VAL A 249 -2.95 4.08 -6.57
N LEU A 250 -3.90 3.19 -6.33
CA LEU A 250 -5.13 3.05 -7.11
C LEU A 250 -5.89 4.37 -7.20
N GLN A 251 -5.97 5.12 -6.09
CA GLN A 251 -6.61 6.44 -6.03
C GLN A 251 -5.84 7.57 -6.72
N ASP A 252 -4.62 7.33 -7.20
CA ASP A 252 -3.92 8.25 -8.12
C ASP A 252 -4.32 8.00 -9.59
N VAL A 253 -4.87 6.83 -9.90
CA VAL A 253 -5.36 6.44 -11.24
C VAL A 253 -6.85 6.72 -11.35
N ASP A 254 -7.63 6.27 -10.36
CA ASP A 254 -9.07 6.45 -10.27
C ASP A 254 -9.42 6.96 -8.85
N PRO A 255 -9.58 8.28 -8.66
CA PRO A 255 -9.82 8.87 -7.35
C PRO A 255 -11.09 8.39 -6.63
N ASP A 256 -12.07 7.87 -7.37
CA ASP A 256 -13.36 7.40 -6.83
C ASP A 256 -13.34 5.90 -6.52
N ASN A 257 -12.25 5.20 -6.88
CA ASN A 257 -12.08 3.80 -6.60
C ASN A 257 -11.83 3.56 -5.09
N VAL A 258 -12.75 2.86 -4.45
CA VAL A 258 -12.75 2.56 -3.02
C VAL A 258 -12.34 1.13 -2.69
N SER A 259 -11.80 0.38 -3.66
CA SER A 259 -11.37 -1.00 -3.44
C SER A 259 -10.37 -1.10 -2.29
N GLU A 260 -10.74 -1.89 -1.28
CA GLU A 260 -9.98 -2.20 -0.08
C GLU A 260 -9.01 -3.38 -0.33
N HIS A 261 -8.33 -3.86 0.71
CA HIS A 261 -7.26 -4.85 0.58
C HIS A 261 -7.62 -6.05 -0.30
N SER A 262 -8.81 -6.63 -0.13
CA SER A 262 -9.27 -7.83 -0.86
C SER A 262 -9.90 -7.50 -2.21
N ALA A 263 -10.69 -6.42 -2.27
CA ALA A 263 -11.41 -5.99 -3.47
C ALA A 263 -10.50 -5.70 -4.66
N VAL A 264 -9.23 -5.32 -4.45
CA VAL A 264 -8.27 -5.12 -5.56
C VAL A 264 -8.11 -6.36 -6.45
N ALA A 265 -8.29 -7.57 -5.91
CA ALA A 265 -8.21 -8.83 -6.67
C ALA A 265 -9.40 -9.03 -7.62
N PHE A 266 -10.46 -8.22 -7.48
CA PHE A 266 -11.70 -8.31 -8.27
C PHE A 266 -12.00 -7.01 -9.05
N ASP A 267 -11.05 -6.08 -9.05
CA ASP A 267 -11.26 -4.72 -9.54
C ASP A 267 -10.92 -4.58 -11.05
N PRO A 268 -11.83 -4.02 -11.88
CA PRO A 268 -11.58 -3.82 -13.32
C PRO A 268 -10.43 -2.86 -13.64
N VAL A 269 -10.22 -1.80 -12.85
CA VAL A 269 -9.10 -0.86 -13.01
C VAL A 269 -7.80 -1.58 -12.69
N VAL A 270 -7.77 -2.37 -11.62
CA VAL A 270 -6.61 -3.18 -11.26
C VAL A 270 -6.30 -4.21 -12.35
N PHE A 271 -7.30 -4.88 -12.93
CA PHE A 271 -7.10 -5.78 -14.06
C PHE A 271 -6.44 -5.07 -15.27
N GLY A 272 -6.89 -3.85 -15.59
CA GLY A 272 -6.26 -3.03 -16.63
C GLY A 272 -4.80 -2.71 -16.35
N LEU A 273 -4.46 -2.44 -15.09
CA LEU A 273 -3.09 -2.19 -14.64
C LEU A 273 -2.21 -3.45 -14.69
N ILE A 274 -2.76 -4.61 -14.29
CA ILE A 274 -2.07 -5.92 -14.38
C ILE A 274 -1.69 -6.19 -15.83
N ARG A 275 -2.64 -6.10 -16.77
CA ARG A 275 -2.38 -6.31 -18.20
C ARG A 275 -1.32 -5.37 -18.74
N ALA A 276 -1.42 -4.09 -18.40
CA ALA A 276 -0.45 -3.11 -18.85
C ALA A 276 0.98 -3.41 -18.36
N ALA A 277 1.11 -3.92 -17.13
CA ALA A 277 2.39 -4.35 -16.56
C ALA A 277 2.90 -5.67 -17.15
N LEU A 278 2.01 -6.63 -17.43
CA LEU A 278 2.37 -7.91 -18.04
C LEU A 278 2.81 -7.76 -19.50
N ASP A 279 2.31 -6.75 -20.23
CA ASP A 279 2.69 -6.53 -21.63
C ASP A 279 4.01 -5.78 -21.76
N ARG A 280 4.24 -4.74 -20.96
CA ARG A 280 5.41 -3.87 -21.07
C ARG A 280 5.86 -3.31 -19.72
N PRO A 281 7.14 -2.90 -19.60
CA PRO A 281 7.57 -2.11 -18.46
C PRO A 281 6.70 -0.85 -18.35
N LEU A 282 6.03 -0.67 -17.22
CA LEU A 282 5.35 0.58 -16.94
C LEU A 282 6.39 1.60 -16.53
N ALA A 283 6.42 2.75 -17.23
CA ALA A 283 7.21 3.88 -16.78
C ALA A 283 6.82 4.21 -15.34
N PRO A 284 7.77 4.57 -14.46
CA PRO A 284 7.45 5.05 -13.13
C PRO A 284 6.51 6.25 -13.27
N ARG A 285 5.20 6.03 -13.10
CA ARG A 285 4.30 7.16 -12.90
C ARG A 285 4.78 7.78 -11.60
N ALA A 286 4.99 9.09 -11.60
CA ALA A 286 5.23 9.85 -10.38
C ALA A 286 3.98 9.66 -9.51
N THR A 287 3.96 8.58 -8.72
CA THR A 287 2.84 8.23 -7.86
C THR A 287 2.64 9.43 -6.96
N THR A 288 1.45 10.02 -7.00
CA THR A 288 1.02 11.04 -6.06
C THR A 288 0.79 10.49 -4.65
N GLY A 289 1.37 9.33 -4.32
CA GLY A 289 2.06 9.04 -3.05
C GLY A 289 3.21 10.01 -2.71
N GLY A 290 3.44 11.04 -3.54
CA GLY A 290 4.33 12.15 -3.30
C GLY A 290 4.21 12.69 -1.88
N THR A 291 5.34 12.76 -1.18
CA THR A 291 5.46 13.40 0.13
C THR A 291 4.69 14.71 0.14
N SER A 292 3.59 14.76 0.87
CA SER A 292 2.78 15.98 1.01
C SER A 292 3.08 16.59 2.38
N LEU A 293 3.11 17.92 2.42
CA LEU A 293 3.18 18.68 3.66
C LEU A 293 2.03 19.66 3.68
N THR A 294 1.07 19.41 4.56
CA THR A 294 -0.16 20.20 4.68
C THR A 294 -0.31 20.75 6.10
N ALA A 295 -1.37 21.55 6.31
CA ALA A 295 -1.76 22.06 7.62
C ALA A 295 -0.65 22.80 8.42
N LEU A 296 0.33 23.41 7.75
CA LEU A 296 1.39 24.18 8.41
C LEU A 296 0.80 25.37 9.18
N ARG A 297 0.81 25.29 10.51
CA ARG A 297 0.26 26.30 11.41
C ARG A 297 1.24 26.63 12.54
N LEU A 298 1.15 27.88 12.99
CA LEU A 298 1.89 28.38 14.15
C LEU A 298 0.88 28.66 15.27
N SER A 299 1.09 28.10 16.45
CA SER A 299 0.20 28.36 17.59
C SER A 299 0.19 29.84 17.99
N ARG A 300 1.32 30.54 17.79
CA ARG A 300 1.43 31.99 17.98
C ARG A 300 1.89 32.65 16.69
N LYS A 301 1.05 33.52 16.12
CA LYS A 301 1.42 34.35 14.95
C LYS A 301 2.23 35.59 15.35
N ARG A 302 2.26 35.97 16.62
CA ARG A 302 3.04 37.09 17.17
C ARG A 302 3.81 36.61 18.40
N PHE A 303 5.14 36.67 18.37
CA PHE A 303 5.98 36.21 19.48
C PHE A 303 7.37 36.87 19.45
N ARG A 304 8.12 36.68 20.53
CA ARG A 304 9.51 37.15 20.69
C ARG A 304 10.48 36.03 20.34
N SER A 305 11.57 36.36 19.66
CA SER A 305 12.66 35.39 19.46
C SER A 305 13.46 35.20 20.74
N ALA A 306 13.84 33.96 21.04
CA ALA A 306 14.66 33.65 22.20
C ALA A 306 16.03 34.34 22.14
N ARG A 307 16.53 34.82 23.28
CA ARG A 307 17.83 35.53 23.38
C ARG A 307 19.02 34.59 23.16
N ARG A 308 18.95 33.35 23.65
CA ARG A 308 19.97 32.31 23.53
C ARG A 308 19.32 30.96 23.13
N GLY A 309 20.12 29.93 22.86
CA GLY A 309 19.66 28.57 22.59
C GLY A 309 19.50 28.18 21.12
N ARG A 310 19.02 26.96 20.88
CA ARG A 310 18.84 26.33 19.56
C ARG A 310 17.59 26.85 18.83
N ALA A 311 17.51 26.61 17.51
CA ALA A 311 16.35 26.97 16.70
C ALA A 311 15.11 26.14 17.10
N VAL A 312 15.26 24.81 17.13
CA VAL A 312 14.27 23.88 17.67
C VAL A 312 14.61 23.63 19.14
N ALA A 313 13.65 23.84 20.03
CA ALA A 313 13.82 23.56 21.45
C ALA A 313 13.70 22.05 21.70
N PRO A 314 14.49 21.46 22.62
CA PRO A 314 14.33 20.06 23.03
C PRO A 314 12.90 19.78 23.53
N LYS A 315 12.47 18.52 23.44
CA LYS A 315 11.22 18.06 24.06
C LYS A 315 11.24 18.39 25.57
N GLY A 316 10.08 18.70 26.15
CA GLY A 316 9.94 19.07 27.58
C GLY A 316 10.34 20.51 27.96
N ARG A 317 11.26 21.17 27.24
CA ARG A 317 11.73 22.51 27.65
C ARG A 317 10.73 23.63 27.32
N ALA A 318 10.23 24.31 28.35
CA ALA A 318 9.38 25.48 28.20
C ALA A 318 10.19 26.69 27.66
N LEU A 319 9.63 27.38 26.67
CA LEU A 319 10.08 28.72 26.31
C LEU A 319 9.32 29.74 27.17
N GLY A 320 10.01 30.76 27.66
CA GLY A 320 9.40 31.80 28.49
C GLY A 320 8.17 32.46 27.85
N ARG A 321 7.36 33.15 28.67
CA ARG A 321 6.08 33.76 28.26
C ARG A 321 6.24 34.57 26.97
N ARG A 322 5.46 34.23 25.93
CA ARG A 322 5.47 34.84 24.58
C ARG A 322 6.79 34.70 23.79
N VAL A 323 7.66 33.74 24.14
CA VAL A 323 8.89 33.42 23.39
C VAL A 323 8.66 32.20 22.49
N GLY A 324 9.00 32.33 21.21
CA GLY A 324 8.82 31.28 20.21
C GLY A 324 7.36 30.91 19.92
N THR A 325 7.18 29.83 19.17
CA THR A 325 5.87 29.28 18.78
C THR A 325 5.95 27.76 18.64
N ARG A 326 4.82 27.07 18.78
CA ARG A 326 4.71 25.68 18.32
C ARG A 326 4.41 25.70 16.82
N VAL A 327 5.14 24.92 16.05
CA VAL A 327 4.86 24.64 14.64
C VAL A 327 4.13 23.31 14.60
N ARG A 328 2.97 23.27 13.93
CA ARG A 328 2.21 22.06 13.64
C ARG A 328 2.12 21.90 12.13
N TYR A 329 2.23 20.68 11.63
CA TYR A 329 2.02 20.34 10.22
C TYR A 329 1.60 18.87 10.10
N ARG A 330 1.12 18.44 8.93
CA ARG A 330 0.81 17.04 8.63
C ARG A 330 1.68 16.55 7.48
N LEU A 331 2.13 15.31 7.55
CA LEU A 331 2.83 14.59 6.49
C LEU A 331 1.99 13.40 6.01
N SER A 332 2.10 13.05 4.73
CA SER A 332 1.53 11.81 4.17
C SER A 332 2.48 10.61 4.22
N GLY A 333 3.61 10.73 4.91
CA GLY A 333 4.63 9.70 5.05
C GLY A 333 5.85 10.25 5.79
N ASP A 334 6.72 9.36 6.23
CA ASP A 334 7.95 9.76 6.94
C ASP A 334 8.83 10.64 6.06
N ALA A 335 9.24 11.79 6.61
CA ALA A 335 10.01 12.76 5.86
C ALA A 335 10.84 13.70 6.74
N THR A 336 11.98 14.14 6.19
CA THR A 336 12.73 15.26 6.74
C THR A 336 12.16 16.58 6.21
N VAL A 337 11.68 17.42 7.13
CA VAL A 337 11.13 18.74 6.81
C VAL A 337 12.18 19.82 6.98
N THR A 338 12.47 20.56 5.92
CA THR A 338 13.30 21.76 5.95
C THR A 338 12.47 23.02 6.11
N PHE A 339 12.78 23.82 7.12
CA PHE A 339 12.17 25.12 7.37
C PHE A 339 13.10 26.27 7.01
N ARG A 340 12.58 27.21 6.21
CA ARG A 340 13.24 28.48 5.87
C ARG A 340 12.37 29.66 6.27
N VAL A 341 12.98 30.82 6.47
CA VAL A 341 12.28 32.04 6.85
C VAL A 341 12.48 33.11 5.79
N GLN A 342 11.41 33.81 5.44
CA GLN A 342 11.47 34.99 4.58
C GLN A 342 10.94 36.22 5.31
N ARG A 343 11.66 37.34 5.22
CA ARG A 343 11.29 38.63 5.79
C ARG A 343 10.51 39.46 4.76
N ALA A 344 9.37 39.98 5.16
CA ALA A 344 8.59 40.91 4.36
C ALA A 344 9.29 42.28 4.29
N ARG A 345 9.39 42.82 3.08
CA ARG A 345 9.97 44.13 2.74
C ARG A 345 8.97 44.93 1.93
N LYS A 346 9.12 46.27 1.98
CA LYS A 346 8.37 47.18 1.11
C LYS A 346 8.82 46.93 -0.34
N GLY A 347 7.86 46.65 -1.22
CA GLY A 347 8.08 46.51 -2.66
C GLY A 347 7.13 47.38 -3.46
N ARG A 348 7.37 47.40 -4.77
CA ARG A 348 6.57 48.11 -5.78
C ARG A 348 6.36 47.22 -6.99
N VAL A 349 5.15 47.22 -7.56
CA VAL A 349 4.87 46.46 -8.77
C VAL A 349 5.41 47.25 -9.96
N VAL A 350 6.29 46.64 -10.73
CA VAL A 350 6.81 47.17 -12.01
C VAL A 350 6.63 46.06 -13.03
N GLY A 351 5.81 46.31 -14.05
CA GLY A 351 5.25 45.26 -14.91
C GLY A 351 4.50 44.22 -14.08
N ARG A 352 4.79 42.92 -14.28
CA ARG A 352 4.18 41.81 -13.53
C ARG A 352 4.96 41.40 -12.27
N ARG A 353 6.04 42.12 -11.88
CA ARG A 353 6.95 41.72 -10.79
C ARG A 353 6.91 42.67 -9.60
N CYS A 354 7.01 42.12 -8.38
CA CYS A 354 7.16 42.92 -7.16
C CYS A 354 8.65 43.19 -6.86
N VAL A 355 9.13 44.38 -7.22
CA VAL A 355 10.54 44.77 -7.11
C VAL A 355 10.85 45.59 -5.84
N ARG A 356 12.13 45.86 -5.59
CA ARG A 356 12.57 46.74 -4.49
C ARG A 356 12.01 48.15 -4.70
N ARG A 357 11.50 48.77 -3.63
CA ARG A 357 11.16 50.20 -3.64
C ARG A 357 12.43 51.04 -3.83
N THR A 358 12.45 51.87 -4.86
CA THR A 358 13.45 52.89 -5.16
C THR A 358 12.77 54.26 -5.22
N ARG A 359 13.53 55.35 -5.44
CA ARG A 359 12.95 56.68 -5.68
C ARG A 359 12.11 56.69 -6.96
N ARG A 360 12.62 56.08 -8.04
CA ARG A 360 11.97 56.02 -9.37
C ARG A 360 10.60 55.32 -9.37
N ASN A 361 10.41 54.27 -8.56
CA ASN A 361 9.15 53.50 -8.54
C ASN A 361 8.28 53.76 -7.30
N VAL A 362 8.55 54.82 -6.53
CA VAL A 362 7.91 55.05 -5.23
C VAL A 362 6.39 55.20 -5.31
N ARG A 363 5.90 55.78 -6.42
CA ARG A 363 4.48 56.02 -6.72
C ARG A 363 3.76 54.79 -7.30
N ALA A 364 4.49 53.78 -7.77
CA ALA A 364 3.89 52.57 -8.32
C ALA A 364 3.10 51.76 -7.26
N ARG A 365 2.23 50.85 -7.72
CA ARG A 365 1.37 50.04 -6.85
C ARG A 365 2.17 49.31 -5.77
N ARG A 366 1.73 49.39 -4.51
CA ARG A 366 2.42 48.79 -3.36
C ARG A 366 2.33 47.26 -3.42
N CYS A 367 3.42 46.59 -3.12
CA CYS A 367 3.43 45.13 -2.93
C CYS A 367 4.37 44.72 -1.79
N THR A 368 4.25 43.47 -1.32
CA THR A 368 5.15 42.91 -0.31
C THR A 368 6.20 42.04 -0.97
N ARG A 369 7.46 42.45 -0.90
CA ARG A 369 8.59 41.66 -1.39
C ARG A 369 9.12 40.77 -0.26
N TYR A 370 9.27 39.47 -0.51
CA TYR A 370 9.84 38.54 0.48
C TYR A 370 11.31 38.28 0.18
N ARG A 371 12.19 38.49 1.17
CA ARG A 371 13.62 38.17 1.09
C ARG A 371 13.95 37.02 2.04
N THR A 372 14.59 35.97 1.53
CA THR A 372 15.07 34.85 2.34
C THR A 372 16.09 35.32 3.38
N VAL A 373 15.83 34.92 4.63
CA VAL A 373 16.77 35.09 5.74
C VAL A 373 17.76 33.93 5.67
N ARG A 374 19.06 34.21 5.78
CA ARG A 374 20.11 33.18 5.70
C ARG A 374 19.92 32.15 6.82
N GLY A 375 19.99 30.87 6.45
CA GLY A 375 19.85 29.74 7.37
C GLY A 375 18.57 28.93 7.17
N LYS A 376 18.55 27.75 7.78
CA LYS A 376 17.44 26.80 7.81
C LYS A 376 17.47 26.06 9.16
N PHE A 377 16.40 25.35 9.48
CA PHE A 377 16.41 24.28 10.47
C PHE A 377 15.59 23.12 9.93
N THR A 378 15.86 21.91 10.42
CA THR A 378 15.21 20.68 9.97
C THR A 378 14.47 20.01 11.11
N HIS A 379 13.53 19.13 10.76
CA HIS A 379 12.85 18.24 11.68
C HIS A 379 12.54 16.95 10.95
N VAL A 380 12.98 15.82 11.49
CA VAL A 380 12.53 14.50 11.04
C VAL A 380 11.12 14.32 11.60
N GLY A 381 10.16 14.06 10.73
CA GLY A 381 8.76 13.87 11.11
C GLY A 381 8.23 12.57 10.55
N ASN A 382 7.33 11.96 11.29
CA ASN A 382 6.67 10.72 10.89
C ASN A 382 5.41 11.04 10.09
N GLU A 383 4.81 10.03 9.46
CA GLU A 383 3.47 10.16 8.90
C GLU A 383 2.45 10.76 9.90
N GLY A 384 1.51 11.54 9.39
CA GLY A 384 0.47 12.16 10.21
C GLY A 384 0.91 13.48 10.87
N VAL A 385 0.37 13.76 12.06
CA VAL A 385 0.45 15.10 12.68
C VAL A 385 1.74 15.29 13.46
N ASN A 386 2.53 16.27 13.03
CA ASN A 386 3.81 16.60 13.63
C ASN A 386 3.79 17.93 14.39
N ARG A 387 4.58 18.01 15.47
CA ARG A 387 4.68 19.19 16.33
C ARG A 387 6.11 19.43 16.78
N LEU A 388 6.61 20.66 16.63
CA LEU A 388 7.87 21.09 17.21
C LEU A 388 7.76 22.48 17.84
N ARG A 389 8.66 22.79 18.78
CA ARG A 389 8.77 24.14 19.36
C ARG A 389 9.91 24.89 18.68
N TRP A 390 9.58 26.00 18.03
CA TRP A 390 10.54 26.87 17.37
C TRP A 390 10.76 28.16 18.16
N SER A 391 12.01 28.47 18.49
CA SER A 391 12.39 29.60 19.35
C SER A 391 12.41 30.95 18.64
N GLY A 392 12.11 31.00 17.33
CA GLY A 392 12.28 32.19 16.51
C GLY A 392 13.74 32.52 16.20
N ARG A 393 14.64 31.54 16.33
CA ARG A 393 16.06 31.64 15.96
C ARG A 393 16.33 30.88 14.66
N LEU A 394 17.32 31.33 13.91
CA LEU A 394 17.78 30.71 12.67
C LEU A 394 19.31 30.87 12.58
N ARG A 395 20.04 29.78 12.29
CA ARG A 395 21.52 29.77 12.26
C ARG A 395 22.14 30.43 13.51
N GLY A 396 21.70 30.01 14.70
CA GLY A 396 22.19 30.53 15.97
C GLY A 396 21.85 31.99 16.27
N ARG A 397 21.13 32.71 15.40
CA ARG A 397 20.78 34.13 15.59
C ARG A 397 19.29 34.32 15.78
N ARG A 398 18.90 35.27 16.64
CA ARG A 398 17.49 35.66 16.80
C ARG A 398 17.01 36.43 15.57
N LEU A 399 15.76 36.21 15.16
CA LEU A 399 15.13 37.06 14.16
C LEU A 399 14.88 38.46 14.73
N ALA A 400 15.13 39.49 13.92
CA ALA A 400 14.83 40.87 14.27
C ALA A 400 13.30 41.14 14.27
N ARG A 401 12.87 42.26 14.85
CA ARG A 401 11.48 42.73 14.75
C ARG A 401 11.05 42.86 13.28
N GLY A 402 9.84 42.38 12.97
CA GLY A 402 9.29 42.49 11.62
C GLY A 402 8.22 41.46 11.29
N ARG A 403 7.70 41.55 10.06
CA ARG A 403 6.77 40.58 9.47
C ARG A 403 7.54 39.54 8.65
N TYR A 404 7.14 38.29 8.75
CA TYR A 404 7.83 37.14 8.16
C TYR A 404 6.83 36.11 7.63
N ARG A 405 7.34 35.17 6.82
CA ARG A 405 6.69 33.89 6.56
C ARG A 405 7.68 32.75 6.79
N LEU A 406 7.22 31.70 7.45
CA LEU A 406 7.88 30.41 7.54
C LEU A 406 7.52 29.62 6.29
N ILE A 407 8.50 28.94 5.71
CA ILE A 407 8.34 28.07 4.54
C ILE A 407 8.80 26.68 4.96
N ALA A 408 7.95 25.67 4.79
CA ALA A 408 8.27 24.28 5.04
C ALA A 408 8.27 23.49 3.73
N ARG A 409 9.19 22.54 3.62
CA ARG A 409 9.23 21.57 2.53
C ARG A 409 9.76 20.24 3.06
N ALA A 410 8.96 19.19 2.94
CA ALA A 410 9.30 17.81 3.24
C ALA A 410 10.04 17.14 2.08
N VAL A 411 10.96 16.24 2.45
CA VAL A 411 11.69 15.31 1.58
C VAL A 411 11.67 13.93 2.24
N ASN A 412 11.14 12.90 1.58
CA ASN A 412 11.15 11.53 2.10
C ASN A 412 12.50 10.84 1.87
N SER A 413 12.62 9.58 2.31
CA SER A 413 13.83 8.76 2.18
C SER A 413 14.26 8.55 0.72
N VAL A 414 13.31 8.47 -0.21
CA VAL A 414 13.56 8.32 -1.66
C VAL A 414 13.77 9.65 -2.39
N GLY A 415 13.90 10.78 -1.65
CA GLY A 415 14.22 12.09 -2.21
C GLY A 415 13.04 12.87 -2.83
N ALA A 416 11.84 12.30 -2.83
CA ALA A 416 10.62 12.96 -3.31
C ALA A 416 10.27 14.18 -2.46
N ARG A 417 9.77 15.25 -3.10
CA ARG A 417 9.67 16.57 -2.49
C ARG A 417 8.25 17.12 -2.51
N SER A 418 7.75 17.52 -1.35
CA SER A 418 6.48 18.26 -1.23
C SER A 418 6.47 19.63 -1.90
N GLN A 419 5.26 20.13 -2.17
CA GLN A 419 4.99 21.55 -2.37
C GLN A 419 5.32 22.37 -1.13
N GLN A 420 5.64 23.66 -1.31
CA GLN A 420 5.99 24.54 -0.19
C GLN A 420 4.76 25.00 0.59
N ALA A 421 4.61 24.57 1.84
CA ALA A 421 3.65 25.19 2.76
C ALA A 421 4.21 26.47 3.38
N ARG A 422 3.34 27.44 3.66
CA ARG A 422 3.73 28.76 4.17
C ARG A 422 2.85 29.22 5.32
N ALA A 423 3.47 29.76 6.38
CA ALA A 423 2.75 30.35 7.50
C ALA A 423 3.30 31.75 7.83
N ARG A 424 2.43 32.76 7.91
CA ARG A 424 2.80 34.15 8.22
C ARG A 424 2.92 34.37 9.73
N PHE A 425 3.91 35.16 10.15
CA PHE A 425 4.08 35.56 11.56
C PHE A 425 4.78 36.91 11.71
N ARG A 426 4.81 37.43 12.95
CA ARG A 426 5.47 38.69 13.31
C ARG A 426 6.34 38.50 14.55
N ILE A 427 7.60 38.94 14.44
CA ILE A 427 8.47 39.09 15.60
C ILE A 427 8.23 40.47 16.21
N VAL A 428 7.89 40.49 17.50
CA VAL A 428 7.60 41.70 18.27
C VAL A 428 8.76 42.04 19.22
N ARG A 429 8.84 43.31 19.64
CA ARG A 429 9.67 43.70 20.81
C ARG A 429 8.96 43.27 22.09
N ARG A 430 9.63 43.47 23.23
CA ARG A 430 9.18 43.02 24.54
C ARG A 430 7.70 43.31 24.78
#